data_AF-A0A3A9EML8-F1
#
_entry.id   AF-A0A3A9EML8-F1
#
_cell.length_a   1.000
_cell.length_b   1.000
_cell.length_c   1.000
_cell.angle_alpha   90.00
_cell.angle_beta   90.00
_cell.angle_gamma   90.00
#
_symmetry.space_group_name_H-M   'P 1'
#
loop_
_entity.id
_entity.type
_entity.pdbx_description
1 polymer ?
#
loop_
_entity_poly.entity_id
_entity_poly.type
_entity_poly.pdbx_seq_one_letter_code
_entity_poly.pdbx_strand_id
1 'polypeptide(L)'
;MAKDNNIIDVTENVTELAAAPEAEPIPDTLVEFKKPYRFEDKDYTEVDLAGLEDLSTKDMIEAEKRLARTGVFTPLPEMNINYVCIMAAKAAKLPVEFFEGLPPREMEKVKNKVTNFFYGEE
;
A
#
# COMPACT_ATOMS: atom_id res chain seq x y z
N MET A 1 -53.64 51.99 27.79
CA MET A 1 -52.79 50.89 28.32
C MET A 1 -51.93 50.38 27.17
N ALA A 2 -50.67 50.80 27.14
CA ALA A 2 -49.70 50.43 26.10
C ALA A 2 -49.27 48.97 26.28
N LYS A 3 -49.10 48.26 25.16
CA LYS A 3 -48.42 46.96 25.10
C LYS A 3 -46.99 47.24 24.66
N ASP A 4 -46.03 46.97 25.53
CA ASP A 4 -44.62 47.01 25.19
C ASP A 4 -44.26 45.78 24.35
N ASN A 5 -43.95 46.03 23.07
CA ASN A 5 -43.34 45.08 22.15
C ASN A 5 -41.86 44.94 22.53
N ASN A 6 -41.48 43.80 23.11
CA ASN A 6 -40.09 43.41 23.22
C ASN A 6 -39.72 42.55 21.99
N ILE A 7 -39.02 43.18 21.05
CA ILE A 7 -38.34 42.54 19.93
C ILE A 7 -37.13 41.81 20.53
N ILE A 8 -37.09 40.48 20.43
CA ILE A 8 -35.87 39.72 20.71
C ILE A 8 -35.34 39.18 19.39
N ASP A 9 -34.14 39.67 19.10
CA ASP A 9 -33.30 39.45 17.94
C ASP A 9 -32.97 37.97 17.74
N VAL A 10 -33.08 37.53 16.50
CA VAL A 10 -32.78 36.17 16.05
C VAL A 10 -31.27 36.06 15.91
N THR A 11 -30.56 35.58 16.94
CA THR A 11 -29.17 35.15 16.78
C THR A 11 -29.13 33.67 16.40
N GLU A 12 -28.91 33.45 15.11
CA GLU A 12 -28.63 32.18 14.46
C GLU A 12 -27.47 31.45 15.16
N ASN A 13 -27.76 30.29 15.73
CA ASN A 13 -26.75 29.36 16.23
C ASN A 13 -26.26 28.52 15.05
N VAL A 14 -25.25 29.03 14.34
CA VAL A 14 -24.59 28.30 13.26
C VAL A 14 -23.73 27.20 13.89
N THR A 15 -24.26 25.99 13.88
CA THR A 15 -23.55 24.78 14.31
C THR A 15 -22.28 24.62 13.47
N GLU A 16 -21.14 24.73 14.14
CA GLU A 16 -19.80 24.51 13.59
C GLU A 16 -19.68 23.06 13.12
N LEU A 17 -19.70 22.85 11.81
CA LEU A 17 -19.44 21.57 11.19
C LEU A 17 -17.93 21.31 11.27
N ALA A 18 -17.52 20.49 12.24
CA ALA A 18 -16.15 20.02 12.36
C ALA A 18 -15.71 19.41 11.02
N ALA A 19 -14.75 20.07 10.36
CA ALA A 19 -14.11 19.55 9.17
C ALA A 19 -13.40 18.23 9.53
N ALA A 20 -13.75 17.15 8.81
CA ALA A 20 -12.99 15.91 8.86
C ALA A 20 -11.53 16.22 8.47
N PRO A 21 -10.53 15.62 9.14
CA PRO A 21 -9.14 15.82 8.75
C PRO A 21 -8.98 15.43 7.28
N GLU A 22 -8.46 16.36 6.49
CA GLU A 22 -8.10 16.14 5.09
C GLU A 22 -7.10 14.99 5.07
N ALA A 23 -7.51 13.84 4.52
CA ALA A 23 -6.68 12.64 4.50
C ALA A 23 -5.41 12.95 3.69
N GLU A 24 -4.25 12.75 4.32
CA GLU A 24 -2.97 12.88 3.62
C GLU A 24 -2.96 11.95 2.39
N PRO A 25 -2.40 12.38 1.25
CA PRO A 25 -2.38 11.56 0.05
C PRO A 25 -1.64 10.27 0.33
N ILE A 26 -2.30 9.13 0.06
CA ILE A 26 -1.69 7.81 0.17
C ILE A 26 -0.51 7.75 -0.81
N PRO A 27 0.72 7.45 -0.36
CA PRO A 27 1.86 7.38 -1.26
C PRO A 27 1.62 6.30 -2.31
N ASP A 28 2.06 6.54 -3.56
CA ASP A 28 1.83 5.58 -4.65
C ASP A 28 2.47 4.22 -4.36
N THR A 29 3.48 4.17 -3.50
CA THR A 29 4.18 2.95 -3.11
C THR A 29 3.43 2.11 -2.07
N LEU A 30 2.38 2.65 -1.44
CA LEU A 30 1.62 1.96 -0.40
C LEU A 30 0.60 1.00 -1.02
N VAL A 31 0.53 -0.20 -0.46
CA VAL A 31 -0.48 -1.20 -0.78
C VAL A 31 -1.34 -1.45 0.45
N GLU A 32 -2.55 -0.89 0.46
CA GLU A 32 -3.54 -1.14 1.50
C GLU A 32 -4.26 -2.48 1.28
N PHE A 33 -4.39 -3.25 2.36
CA PHE A 33 -5.10 -4.51 2.38
C PHE A 33 -6.58 -4.30 2.70
N LYS A 34 -7.46 -5.08 2.06
CA LYS A 34 -8.91 -4.98 2.30
C LYS A 34 -9.31 -5.40 3.72
N LYS A 35 -8.52 -6.28 4.33
CA LYS A 35 -8.71 -6.79 5.70
C LYS A 35 -7.34 -6.93 6.35
N PRO A 36 -7.24 -6.84 7.69
CA PRO A 36 -6.00 -7.13 8.40
C PRO A 36 -5.48 -8.52 8.03
N TYR A 37 -4.22 -8.57 7.63
CA TYR A 37 -3.47 -9.78 7.35
C TYR A 37 -2.58 -10.09 8.54
N ARG A 38 -2.86 -11.20 9.22
CA ARG A 38 -2.04 -11.68 10.33
C ARG A 38 -0.84 -12.44 9.76
N PHE A 39 0.36 -11.95 10.07
CA PHE A 39 1.62 -12.66 9.81
C PHE A 39 2.43 -12.74 11.09
N GLU A 40 2.82 -13.95 11.48
CA GLU A 40 3.38 -14.24 12.81
C GLU A 40 2.47 -13.66 13.91
N ASP A 41 3.00 -12.81 14.78
CA ASP A 41 2.27 -12.22 15.90
C ASP A 41 1.74 -10.80 15.63
N LYS A 42 1.77 -10.34 14.37
CA LYS A 42 1.38 -8.96 14.00
C LYS A 42 0.31 -8.92 12.91
N ASP A 43 -0.68 -8.06 13.10
CA ASP A 43 -1.67 -7.72 12.08
C ASP A 43 -1.15 -6.56 11.22
N TYR A 44 -1.23 -6.72 9.90
CA TYR A 44 -0.85 -5.74 8.91
C TYR A 44 -2.09 -5.29 8.15
N THR A 45 -2.29 -3.99 8.01
CA THR A 45 -3.34 -3.41 7.17
C THR A 45 -2.80 -2.92 5.83
N GLU A 46 -1.49 -2.85 5.69
CA GLU A 46 -0.80 -2.33 4.51
C GLU A 46 0.65 -2.82 4.46
N VAL A 47 1.28 -2.59 3.31
CA VAL A 47 2.73 -2.70 3.13
C VAL A 47 3.22 -1.55 2.24
N ASP A 48 4.33 -0.93 2.61
CA ASP A 48 4.99 0.11 1.81
C ASP A 48 6.11 -0.51 0.97
N LEU A 49 6.11 -0.20 -0.32
CA LEU A 49 7.09 -0.66 -1.30
C LEU A 49 8.03 0.45 -1.77
N ALA A 50 8.11 1.59 -1.06
CA ALA A 50 8.99 2.70 -1.41
C ALA A 50 10.47 2.28 -1.54
N GLY A 51 10.88 1.24 -0.80
CA GLY A 51 12.22 0.67 -0.89
C GLY A 51 12.56 0.01 -2.22
N LEU A 52 11.64 -0.07 -3.20
CA LEU A 52 11.94 -0.51 -4.58
C LEU A 52 12.98 0.40 -5.25
N GLU A 53 12.89 1.72 -5.02
CA GLU A 53 13.84 2.73 -5.53
C GLU A 53 15.26 2.55 -4.96
N ASP A 54 15.37 1.96 -3.77
CA ASP A 54 16.64 1.72 -3.10
C ASP A 54 17.31 0.41 -3.54
N LEU A 55 16.62 -0.44 -4.32
CA LEU A 55 17.16 -1.73 -4.74
C LEU A 55 18.20 -1.56 -5.84
N SER A 56 19.25 -2.37 -5.75
CA SER A 56 20.31 -2.38 -6.74
C SER A 56 20.08 -3.43 -7.84
N THR A 57 20.76 -3.31 -8.98
CA THR A 57 20.79 -4.38 -10.00
C THR A 57 21.27 -5.72 -9.42
N LYS A 58 22.12 -5.69 -8.38
CA LYS A 58 22.55 -6.91 -7.69
C LYS A 58 21.37 -7.62 -7.02
N ASP A 59 20.42 -6.86 -6.46
CA ASP A 59 19.21 -7.42 -5.85
C ASP A 59 18.33 -8.13 -6.88
N MET A 60 18.18 -7.55 -8.08
CA MET A 60 17.48 -8.20 -9.20
C MET A 60 18.15 -9.52 -9.58
N ILE A 61 19.47 -9.52 -9.78
CA ILE A 61 20.23 -10.74 -10.13
C ILE A 61 20.09 -11.81 -9.04
N GLU A 62 20.08 -11.43 -7.76
CA GLU A 62 19.84 -12.36 -6.66
C GLU A 62 18.43 -12.95 -6.70
N ALA A 63 17.42 -12.13 -6.99
CA ALA A 63 16.04 -12.56 -7.13
C ALA A 63 15.85 -13.52 -8.32
N GLU A 64 16.45 -13.22 -9.47
CA GLU A 64 16.46 -14.11 -10.65
C GLU A 64 17.14 -15.44 -10.35
N LYS A 65 18.32 -15.40 -9.70
CA LYS A 65 19.02 -16.64 -9.29
C LYS A 65 18.18 -17.47 -8.34
N ARG A 66 17.46 -16.82 -7.41
CA ARG A 66 16.56 -17.52 -6.49
C ARG A 66 15.38 -18.14 -7.24
N LEU A 67 14.77 -17.42 -8.19
CA LEU A 67 13.72 -17.96 -9.06
C LEU A 67 14.23 -19.16 -9.87
N ALA A 68 15.42 -19.06 -10.48
CA ALA A 68 15.99 -20.14 -11.27
C ALA A 68 16.21 -21.43 -10.47
N ARG A 69 16.55 -21.31 -9.17
CA ARG A 69 16.69 -22.48 -8.27
C ARG A 69 15.37 -23.23 -8.03
N THR A 70 14.21 -22.61 -8.29
CA THR A 70 12.91 -23.31 -8.24
C THR A 70 12.60 -24.09 -9.52
N GLY A 71 13.52 -24.10 -10.50
CA GLY A 71 13.32 -24.72 -11.81
C GLY A 71 12.53 -23.86 -12.80
N VAL A 72 12.16 -22.63 -12.42
CA VAL A 72 11.45 -21.70 -13.30
C VAL A 72 12.45 -20.88 -14.10
N PHE A 73 12.32 -20.90 -15.42
CA PHE A 73 13.05 -20.04 -16.33
C PHE A 73 12.05 -19.23 -17.15
N THR A 74 12.15 -17.90 -17.10
CA THR A 74 11.24 -16.99 -17.80
C THR A 74 12.03 -15.80 -18.32
N PRO A 75 11.76 -15.31 -19.54
CA PRO A 75 12.34 -14.06 -20.03
C PRO A 75 11.70 -12.82 -19.38
N LEU A 76 10.60 -12.98 -18.65
CA LEU A 76 9.85 -11.91 -17.95
C LEU A 76 9.75 -12.23 -16.45
N PRO A 77 10.86 -12.12 -15.68
CA PRO A 77 10.85 -12.37 -14.23
C PRO A 77 9.93 -11.42 -13.47
N GLU A 78 9.82 -10.16 -13.87
CA GLU A 78 8.97 -9.10 -13.30
C GLU A 78 7.46 -9.39 -13.36
N MET A 79 7.04 -10.36 -14.17
CA MET A 79 5.66 -10.86 -14.25
C MET A 79 5.43 -12.13 -13.42
N ASN A 80 6.50 -12.76 -12.93
CA ASN A 80 6.44 -13.99 -12.15
C ASN A 80 6.20 -13.70 -10.66
N ILE A 81 5.18 -14.33 -10.08
CA ILE A 81 4.80 -14.08 -8.68
C ILE A 81 5.95 -14.39 -7.70
N ASN A 82 6.74 -15.44 -7.89
CA ASN A 82 7.83 -15.77 -6.97
C ASN A 82 8.93 -14.69 -7.00
N TYR A 83 9.27 -14.19 -8.19
CA TYR A 83 10.21 -13.08 -8.32
C TYR A 83 9.68 -11.80 -7.67
N VAL A 84 8.41 -11.47 -7.94
CA VAL A 84 7.72 -10.32 -7.34
C VAL A 84 7.71 -10.41 -5.81
N CYS A 85 7.43 -11.58 -5.22
CA CYS A 85 7.50 -11.78 -3.78
C CYS A 85 8.90 -11.49 -3.24
N ILE A 86 9.96 -11.90 -3.94
CA ILE A 86 11.35 -11.65 -3.51
C ILE A 86 11.67 -10.15 -3.58
N MET A 87 11.26 -9.47 -4.64
CA MET A 87 11.50 -8.02 -4.80
C MET A 87 10.74 -7.22 -3.74
N ALA A 88 9.46 -7.52 -3.52
CA ALA A 88 8.64 -6.89 -2.50
C ALA A 88 9.20 -7.13 -1.08
N ALA A 89 9.69 -8.35 -0.82
CA ALA A 89 10.35 -8.69 0.44
C ALA A 89 11.60 -7.83 0.71
N LYS A 90 12.44 -7.66 -0.30
CA LYS A 90 13.64 -6.80 -0.19
C LYS A 90 13.23 -5.33 0.03
N ALA A 91 12.26 -4.81 -0.73
CA ALA A 91 11.81 -3.42 -0.62
C ALA A 91 11.18 -3.12 0.75
N ALA A 92 10.24 -3.95 1.21
CA ALA A 92 9.53 -3.76 2.47
C ALA A 92 10.34 -4.20 3.71
N LYS A 93 11.51 -4.84 3.50
CA LYS A 93 12.34 -5.43 4.55
C LYS A 93 11.57 -6.44 5.42
N LEU A 94 10.71 -7.22 4.76
CA LEU A 94 9.91 -8.29 5.38
C LEU A 94 10.34 -9.65 4.81
N PRO A 95 10.10 -10.78 5.52
CA PRO A 95 10.36 -12.11 4.99
C PRO A 95 9.60 -12.37 3.69
N VAL A 96 10.14 -13.20 2.79
CA VAL A 96 9.43 -13.50 1.53
C VAL A 96 8.12 -14.25 1.79
N GLU A 97 8.10 -15.01 2.87
CA GLU A 97 6.98 -15.81 3.34
C GLU A 97 5.78 -14.93 3.70
N PHE A 98 6.01 -13.67 4.06
CA PHE A 98 4.95 -12.66 4.22
C PHE A 98 4.17 -12.50 2.91
N PHE A 99 4.87 -12.34 1.80
CA PHE A 99 4.26 -12.12 0.49
C PHE A 99 3.71 -13.41 -0.11
N GLU A 100 4.41 -14.53 0.06
CA GLU A 100 3.91 -15.86 -0.34
C GLU A 100 2.63 -16.26 0.43
N GLY A 101 2.47 -15.77 1.65
CA GLY A 101 1.29 -16.00 2.50
C GLY A 101 0.13 -15.03 2.28
N LEU A 102 0.28 -14.00 1.43
CA LEU A 102 -0.80 -13.03 1.18
C LEU A 102 -1.99 -13.69 0.47
N PRO A 103 -3.23 -13.26 0.77
CA PRO A 103 -4.38 -13.63 -0.05
C PRO A 103 -4.16 -13.20 -1.51
N PRO A 104 -4.57 -14.00 -2.51
CA PRO A 104 -4.28 -13.70 -3.92
C PRO A 104 -4.70 -12.31 -4.39
N ARG A 105 -5.81 -11.78 -3.86
CA ARG A 105 -6.30 -10.44 -4.19
C ARG A 105 -5.41 -9.31 -3.65
N GLU A 106 -4.77 -9.52 -2.51
CA GLU A 106 -3.83 -8.55 -1.94
C GLU A 106 -2.46 -8.68 -2.62
N MET A 107 -2.03 -9.90 -2.91
CA MET A 107 -0.79 -10.13 -3.65
C MET A 107 -0.84 -9.55 -5.08
N GLU A 108 -2.00 -9.56 -5.74
CA GLU A 108 -2.16 -8.92 -7.06
C GLU A 108 -1.90 -7.41 -7.00
N LYS A 109 -2.29 -6.74 -5.91
CA LYS A 109 -1.99 -5.30 -5.72
C LYS A 109 -0.49 -5.07 -5.58
N VAL A 110 0.18 -5.89 -4.76
CA VAL A 110 1.64 -5.86 -4.60
C VAL A 110 2.33 -6.10 -5.94
N LYS A 111 1.88 -7.11 -6.69
CA LYS A 111 2.39 -7.41 -8.03
C LYS A 111 2.25 -6.20 -8.95
N ASN A 112 1.08 -5.60 -9.03
CA ASN A 112 0.87 -4.43 -9.90
C ASN A 112 1.80 -3.28 -9.53
N LYS A 113 2.07 -3.04 -8.24
CA LYS A 113 3.04 -2.01 -7.84
C LYS A 113 4.48 -2.35 -8.25
N VAL A 114 4.92 -3.58 -8.01
CA VAL A 114 6.27 -4.03 -8.44
C VAL A 114 6.40 -3.99 -9.96
N THR A 115 5.40 -4.46 -10.70
CA THR A 115 5.40 -4.48 -12.16
C THR A 115 5.34 -3.06 -12.74
N ASN A 116 4.51 -2.17 -12.16
CA ASN A 116 4.45 -0.77 -12.58
C ASN A 116 5.75 -0.02 -12.30
N PHE A 117 6.51 -0.39 -11.27
CA PHE A 117 7.84 0.18 -11.06
C PHE A 117 8.80 -0.10 -12.24
N PHE A 118 8.70 -1.27 -12.89
CA PHE A 118 9.56 -1.60 -14.03
C PHE A 118 9.10 -1.01 -15.36
N TYR A 119 7.81 -0.71 -15.51
CA TYR A 119 7.22 -0.24 -16.77
C TYR A 119 6.63 1.16 -16.71
N GLY A 120 6.60 1.78 -15.53
CA GLY A 120 6.17 3.13 -15.33
C GLY A 120 7.09 4.08 -16.07
N GLU A 121 6.52 5.09 -16.71
CA GLU A 121 7.29 6.20 -17.25
C GLU A 121 7.80 7.03 -16.06
N GLU A 122 9.10 7.37 -16.04
CA GLU A 122 9.66 8.38 -15.13
C GLU A 122 8.99 9.75 -15.31
#